data_AF-A0A645J4I3-F1
#
_entry.id   AF-A0A645J4I3-F1
#
_cell.length_a   1.000
_cell.length_b   1.000
_cell.length_c   1.000
_cell.angle_alpha   90.00
_cell.angle_beta   90.00
_cell.angle_gamma   90.00
#
_symmetry.space_group_name_H-M   'P 1'
#
loop_
_entity.id
_entity.type
_entity.pdbx_description
1 polymer ?
#
loop_
_entity_poly.entity_id
_entity_poly.type
_entity_poly.pdbx_seq_one_letter_code
_entity_poly.pdbx_strand_id
1 'polypeptide(L)'
;MDDAESGQGLLQDAGQPPRSMAAVMPTAQPAPLMAAGGARSLDEIELEAIAVVMREVGGNVSAAARRLGISRNTLYRKIGRMS
;
A
#
# COMPACT_ATOMS: atom_id res chain seq x y z
N MET A 1 10.27 5.78 74.62
CA MET A 1 9.62 7.05 74.95
C MET A 1 9.15 7.64 73.65
N ASP A 2 8.09 7.05 73.08
CA ASP A 2 6.70 7.29 73.50
C ASP A 2 6.36 8.74 73.10
N ASP A 3 5.39 9.03 72.24
CA ASP A 3 4.01 8.57 72.27
C ASP A 3 3.29 8.88 70.94
N ALA A 4 2.25 8.07 70.70
CA ALA A 4 0.94 8.38 70.09
C ALA A 4 0.87 9.21 68.79
N GLU A 5 0.47 8.63 67.65
CA GLU A 5 -0.90 8.17 67.33
C GLU A 5 -1.96 9.28 67.42
N SER A 6 -2.45 9.73 66.25
CA SER A 6 -3.81 10.18 65.93
C SER A 6 -3.74 11.13 64.73
N GLY A 7 -4.49 11.00 63.64
CA GLY A 7 -5.55 10.08 63.31
C GLY A 7 -6.14 10.47 61.94
N GLN A 8 -6.81 9.49 61.34
CA GLN A 8 -8.06 9.64 60.59
C GLN A 8 -8.04 10.49 59.30
N GLY A 9 -8.31 9.82 58.18
CA GLY A 9 -8.56 10.50 56.90
C GLY A 9 -8.89 9.56 55.75
N LEU A 10 -9.88 8.70 55.96
CA LEU A 10 -10.60 7.88 54.98
C LEU A 10 -10.85 8.57 53.62
N LEU A 11 -10.18 8.16 52.54
CA LEU A 11 -10.65 8.27 51.15
C LEU A 11 -10.03 7.11 50.36
N GLN A 12 -10.71 5.96 50.23
CA GLN A 12 -11.56 5.63 49.07
C GLN A 12 -10.88 5.96 47.73
N ASP A 13 -10.45 4.94 46.99
CA ASP A 13 -11.04 4.76 45.66
C ASP A 13 -10.93 3.31 45.20
N ALA A 14 -12.09 2.79 44.81
CA ALA A 14 -12.27 1.46 44.29
C ALA A 14 -11.80 1.45 42.84
N GLY A 15 -10.86 0.56 42.52
CA GLY A 15 -10.37 0.46 41.16
C GLY A 15 -9.79 -0.90 40.86
N GLN A 16 -10.51 -1.98 41.18
CA GLN A 16 -10.18 -3.29 40.61
C GLN A 16 -10.58 -3.23 39.13
N PRO A 17 -9.63 -3.25 38.17
CA PRO A 17 -10.01 -3.27 36.78
C PRO A 17 -10.73 -4.59 36.48
N PRO A 18 -11.81 -4.58 35.68
CA PRO A 18 -12.48 -5.80 35.30
C PRO A 18 -11.51 -6.69 34.53
N ARG A 19 -11.46 -7.97 34.93
CA ARG A 19 -10.72 -9.02 34.22
C ARG A 19 -11.30 -9.10 32.80
N SER A 20 -10.54 -8.63 31.83
CA SER A 20 -10.90 -8.74 30.41
C SER A 20 -10.86 -10.22 30.02
N MET A 21 -12.03 -10.84 29.89
CA MET A 21 -12.14 -12.14 29.24
C MET A 21 -11.90 -11.90 27.75
N ALA A 22 -10.70 -12.22 27.29
CA ALA A 22 -10.38 -12.25 25.87
C ALA A 22 -11.32 -13.26 25.20
N ALA A 23 -12.34 -12.76 24.52
CA ALA A 23 -13.14 -13.54 23.60
C ALA A 23 -12.21 -14.05 22.49
N VAL A 24 -12.00 -15.36 22.46
CA VAL A 24 -11.34 -16.03 21.34
C VAL A 24 -12.23 -15.91 20.12
N MET A 25 -11.99 -14.87 19.31
CA MET A 25 -12.58 -14.80 17.98
C MET A 25 -11.90 -15.86 17.11
N PRO A 26 -12.65 -16.69 16.36
CA PRO A 26 -12.03 -17.55 15.37
C PRO A 26 -11.44 -16.63 14.30
N THR A 27 -10.12 -16.64 14.17
CA THR A 27 -9.43 -16.03 13.03
C THR A 27 -9.97 -16.71 11.78
N ALA A 28 -10.93 -16.08 11.13
CA ALA A 28 -11.34 -16.46 9.79
C ALA A 28 -10.09 -16.36 8.93
N GLN A 29 -9.53 -17.52 8.56
CA GLN A 29 -8.41 -17.57 7.64
C GLN A 29 -8.82 -16.81 6.37
N PRO A 30 -8.04 -15.84 5.89
CA PRO A 30 -8.32 -15.21 4.62
C PRO A 30 -8.23 -16.31 3.57
N ALA A 31 -9.39 -16.68 3.00
CA ALA A 31 -9.40 -17.52 1.82
C ALA A 31 -8.51 -16.86 0.76
N PRO A 32 -7.63 -17.60 0.08
CA PRO A 32 -6.83 -17.01 -0.98
C PRO A 32 -7.82 -16.46 -2.01
N LEU A 33 -7.85 -15.13 -2.12
CA LEU A 33 -8.53 -14.45 -3.20
C LEU A 33 -7.77 -14.86 -4.45
N MET A 34 -8.19 -15.95 -5.09
CA MET A 34 -7.73 -16.28 -6.41
C MET A 34 -8.24 -15.15 -7.29
N ALA A 35 -7.38 -14.16 -7.51
CA ALA A 35 -7.58 -13.10 -8.48
C ALA A 35 -7.59 -13.75 -9.86
N ALA A 36 -8.72 -14.37 -10.20
CA ALA A 36 -9.04 -14.85 -11.52
C ALA A 36 -9.29 -13.63 -12.41
N GLY A 37 -8.22 -13.07 -12.95
CA GLY A 37 -8.25 -11.88 -13.80
C GLY A 37 -6.91 -11.17 -13.75
N GLY A 38 -5.96 -11.64 -14.58
CA GLY A 38 -4.58 -11.18 -14.62
C GLY A 38 -4.46 -9.66 -14.60
N ALA A 39 -3.87 -9.14 -13.51
CA ALA A 39 -3.35 -7.79 -13.52
C ALA A 39 -2.37 -7.69 -14.70
N ARG A 40 -2.66 -6.80 -15.65
CA ARG A 40 -1.73 -6.52 -16.75
C ARG A 40 -0.37 -6.21 -16.16
N SER A 41 0.67 -6.80 -16.71
CA SER A 41 2.02 -6.48 -16.29
C SER A 41 2.28 -4.99 -16.50
N LEU A 42 3.14 -4.38 -15.68
CA LEU A 42 3.54 -2.99 -15.88
C LEU A 42 4.13 -2.78 -17.28
N ASP A 43 4.79 -3.82 -17.82
CA ASP A 43 5.35 -3.83 -19.17
C ASP A 43 4.25 -3.76 -20.26
N GLU A 44 3.13 -4.47 -20.10
CA GLU A 44 1.99 -4.39 -21.02
C GLU A 44 1.33 -3.00 -21.02
N ILE A 45 1.17 -2.41 -19.83
CA ILE A 45 0.60 -1.06 -19.68
C ILE A 45 1.53 -0.04 -20.34
N GLU A 46 2.84 -0.18 -20.12
CA GLU A 46 3.84 0.68 -20.75
C GLU A 46 3.84 0.53 -22.27
N LEU A 47 3.76 -0.71 -22.78
CA LEU A 47 3.70 -0.98 -24.21
C LEU A 47 2.48 -0.32 -24.86
N GLU A 48 1.31 -0.46 -24.24
CA GLU A 48 0.08 0.15 -24.75
C GLU A 48 0.20 1.68 -24.79
N ALA A 49 0.74 2.29 -23.74
CA ALA A 49 0.96 3.74 -23.69
C ALA A 49 1.89 4.22 -24.82
N ILE A 50 2.99 3.50 -25.05
CA ILE A 50 3.92 3.79 -26.16
C ILE A 50 3.20 3.63 -27.50
N ALA A 51 2.45 2.54 -27.69
CA ALA A 51 1.75 2.25 -28.93
C ALA A 51 0.67 3.29 -29.26
N VAL A 52 -0.11 3.72 -28.26
CA VAL A 52 -1.11 4.79 -28.41
C VAL A 52 -0.43 6.07 -28.90
N VAL A 53 0.61 6.52 -28.20
CA VAL A 53 1.31 7.75 -28.56
C VAL A 53 1.94 7.66 -29.95
N MET A 54 2.55 6.53 -30.30
CA MET A 54 3.14 6.31 -31.63
C MET A 54 2.10 6.44 -32.75
N ARG A 55 0.87 5.93 -32.54
CA ARG A 55 -0.22 6.11 -33.49
C ARG A 55 -0.65 7.57 -33.60
N GLU A 56 -0.81 8.26 -32.48
CA GLU A 56 -1.22 9.67 -32.45
C GLU A 56 -0.23 10.59 -33.17
N VAL A 57 1.07 10.28 -33.11
CA VAL A 57 2.12 11.09 -33.75
C VAL A 57 2.56 10.55 -35.12
N GLY A 58 1.86 9.55 -35.66
CA GLY A 58 2.16 8.97 -36.98
C GLY A 58 3.55 8.34 -37.09
N GLY A 59 4.05 7.71 -36.02
CA GLY A 59 5.37 7.07 -35.99
C GLY A 59 6.55 8.01 -35.78
N ASN A 60 6.32 9.31 -35.55
CA ASN A 60 7.40 10.23 -35.21
C ASN A 60 7.94 9.99 -33.79
N VAL A 61 9.02 9.23 -33.69
CA VAL A 61 9.69 8.87 -32.42
C VAL A 61 10.06 10.11 -31.58
N SER A 62 10.48 11.20 -32.22
CA SER A 62 10.86 12.44 -31.52
C SER A 62 9.66 13.15 -30.90
N ALA A 63 8.50 13.10 -31.57
CA ALA A 63 7.25 13.61 -31.04
C ALA A 63 6.70 12.71 -29.93
N ALA A 64 6.78 11.39 -30.11
CA ALA A 64 6.35 10.42 -29.10
C ALA A 64 7.14 10.56 -27.79
N ALA A 65 8.47 10.64 -27.88
CA ALA A 65 9.33 10.79 -26.70
C ALA A 65 9.00 12.06 -25.91
N ARG A 66 8.76 13.19 -26.60
CA ARG A 66 8.32 14.45 -25.98
C ARG A 66 6.97 14.32 -25.30
N ARG A 67 5.99 13.66 -25.95
CA ARG A 67 4.65 13.45 -25.39
C ARG A 67 4.65 12.51 -24.18
N LEU A 68 5.56 11.53 -24.16
CA LEU A 68 5.77 10.60 -23.04
C LEU A 68 6.66 11.17 -21.92
N GLY A 69 7.26 12.36 -22.10
CA GLY A 69 8.15 12.96 -21.11
C GLY A 69 9.50 12.24 -20.93
N ILE A 70 9.97 11.52 -21.95
CA ILE A 70 11.23 10.76 -21.91
C ILE A 70 12.18 11.15 -23.04
N SER A 71 13.46 10.76 -22.91
CA SER A 71 14.41 10.93 -24.00
C SER A 71 14.13 9.96 -25.16
N ARG A 72 14.52 10.33 -26.38
CA ARG A 72 14.47 9.43 -27.55
C ARG A 72 15.24 8.13 -27.32
N ASN A 73 16.42 8.21 -26.72
CA ASN A 73 17.25 7.04 -26.42
C ASN A 73 16.51 6.07 -25.47
N THR A 74 15.83 6.61 -24.45
CA THR A 74 15.01 5.81 -23.54
C THR A 74 13.89 5.10 -24.28
N LEU A 75 13.20 5.80 -25.19
CA LEU A 75 12.13 5.23 -25.99
C LEU A 75 12.63 4.10 -26.90
N TYR A 76 13.75 4.30 -27.60
CA TYR A 76 14.37 3.24 -28.41
C TYR A 76 14.71 1.99 -27.60
N ARG A 77 15.27 2.16 -26.40
CA ARG A 77 15.59 1.03 -25.53
C ARG A 77 14.36 0.28 -25.06
N LYS A 78 13.25 0.97 -24.80
CA LYS A 78 11.98 0.33 -24.44
C LYS A 78 11.47 -0.50 -25.62
N ILE A 79 11.35 0.11 -26.80
CA ILE A 79 10.89 -0.57 -28.03
C ILE A 79 11.76 -1.78 -28.37
N GLY A 80 13.09 -1.65 -28.29
CA GLY A 80 14.01 -2.74 -28.63
C GLY A 80 14.07 -3.88 -27.59
N ARG A 81 13.59 -3.65 -26.35
CA ARG A 81 13.43 -4.73 -25.35
C ARG A 81 12.09 -5.46 -25.50
N MET A 82 11.17 -4.89 -26.26
CA MET A 82 9.82 -5.39 -26.50
C MET A 82 9.72 -6.12 -27.86
N SER A 83 10.82 -6.20 -28.62
CA SER A 83 10.92 -6.88 -29.92
C SER A 83 11.44 -8.31 -29.79
#